data_AF-A0AAU4SK49-F1
#
_entry.id   AF-A0AAU4SK49-F1
#
_cell.length_a   1.000
_cell.length_b   1.000
_cell.length_c   1.000
_cell.angle_alpha   90.00
_cell.angle_beta   90.00
_cell.angle_gamma   90.00
#
_symmetry.space_group_name_H-M   'P 1'
#
loop_
_entity.id
_entity.type
_entity.pdbx_description
1 polymer ?
#
loop_
_entity_poly.entity_id
_entity_poly.type
_entity_poly.pdbx_seq_one_letter_code
_entity_poly.pdbx_strand_id
1 'polypeptide(L)'
;MQVRSAGIACAADLAERLTGGDALVTGHAPQPWCGRADRPRRSLTRLTDVFGRQHTIERAGGADTGWELFGLTDPTARDTADPWFFLAPALPHVVERPPIEAVLLLRDEMANLAWAVEQNVQDDDTGEVIDRYDRWTADRPAPVLPQPGAVPRYRVDSEVPDHWYPLAPVRVGEGASVRLQLTPLARHSADPTGDGRAPLLPEGRIFGRIRTDGPVWVYEEEVPRSGAFLTRTLHRARWHDGTIHTWTGRRKTNGTGEGASGLRFDFLEPDPP
;
A
#
# COMPACT_ATOMS: atom_id res chain seq x y z
N MET A 1 49.25 6.28 -18.90
CA MET A 1 48.58 5.02 -19.32
C MET A 1 47.27 4.93 -18.56
N GLN A 2 46.16 5.25 -19.24
CA GLN A 2 44.82 5.37 -18.66
C GLN A 2 44.34 4.03 -18.10
N VAL A 3 43.97 4.01 -16.82
CA VAL A 3 43.20 2.91 -16.22
C VAL A 3 41.74 3.11 -16.61
N ARG A 4 41.21 2.21 -17.43
CA ARG A 4 39.81 2.20 -17.84
C ARG A 4 38.96 1.68 -16.68
N SER A 5 38.00 2.49 -16.23
CA SER A 5 36.94 2.12 -15.29
C SER A 5 35.96 1.14 -15.97
N ALA A 6 35.85 -0.08 -15.45
CA ALA A 6 34.85 -1.06 -15.86
C ALA A 6 33.50 -0.75 -15.19
N GLY A 7 32.42 -0.89 -15.97
CA GLY A 7 31.11 -0.29 -15.74
C GLY A 7 30.30 -0.81 -14.54
N ILE A 8 29.41 0.06 -14.11
CA ILE A 8 28.46 -0.06 -13.00
C ILE A 8 27.26 -0.92 -13.45
N ALA A 9 26.96 -2.01 -12.75
CA ALA A 9 25.68 -2.70 -12.90
C ALA A 9 24.64 -2.01 -12.00
N CYS A 10 23.60 -1.46 -12.63
CA CYS A 10 22.56 -0.64 -12.02
C CYS A 10 21.47 -1.54 -11.42
N ALA A 11 21.22 -1.48 -10.11
CA ALA A 11 20.16 -2.25 -9.43
C ALA A 11 18.77 -1.58 -9.50
N ALA A 12 18.48 -0.85 -10.59
CA ALA A 12 17.16 -0.26 -10.81
C ALA A 12 16.10 -1.31 -11.22
N ASP A 13 16.52 -2.36 -11.95
CA ASP A 13 15.60 -3.31 -12.59
C ASP A 13 14.92 -4.29 -11.59
N LEU A 14 15.43 -4.41 -10.36
CA LEU A 14 14.86 -5.35 -9.38
C LEU A 14 13.78 -4.75 -8.47
N ALA A 15 13.85 -3.45 -8.16
CA ALA A 15 12.86 -2.76 -7.31
C ALA A 15 11.59 -2.39 -8.09
N GLU A 16 11.73 -2.07 -9.38
CA GLU A 16 10.62 -1.72 -10.27
C GLU A 16 9.70 -2.91 -10.57
N ARG A 17 10.23 -4.15 -10.49
CA ARG A 17 9.48 -5.39 -10.73
C ARG A 17 8.74 -5.95 -9.52
N LEU A 18 9.07 -5.55 -8.29
CA LEU A 18 8.49 -6.11 -7.07
C LEU A 18 7.57 -5.14 -6.32
N THR A 19 7.68 -3.84 -6.56
CA THR A 19 6.79 -2.84 -5.97
C THR A 19 6.38 -1.85 -7.06
N GLY A 20 5.20 -2.05 -7.65
CA GLY A 20 4.58 -1.08 -8.56
C GLY A 20 4.18 0.21 -7.82
N GLY A 21 5.16 1.00 -7.41
CA GLY A 21 4.96 2.17 -6.56
C GLY A 21 5.88 3.32 -6.96
N ASP A 22 5.25 4.40 -7.42
CA ASP A 22 5.88 5.72 -7.57
C ASP A 22 6.48 6.19 -6.24
N ALA A 23 7.78 5.97 -6.08
CA ALA A 23 8.58 6.65 -5.08
C ALA A 23 8.89 8.06 -5.60
N LEU A 24 7.99 9.02 -5.32
CA LEU A 24 8.23 10.42 -5.64
C LEU A 24 9.24 10.98 -4.63
N VAL A 25 10.53 10.88 -4.97
CA VAL A 25 11.64 11.51 -4.24
C VAL A 25 11.66 12.99 -4.62
N THR A 26 11.15 13.85 -3.75
CA THR A 26 11.29 15.30 -3.95
C THR A 26 12.67 15.74 -3.45
N GLY A 27 13.63 15.86 -4.37
CA GLY A 27 14.98 16.37 -4.10
C GLY A 27 16.03 15.72 -5.00
N HIS A 28 16.31 16.37 -6.14
CA HIS A 28 17.14 15.86 -7.26
C HIS A 28 16.63 14.55 -7.89
N ALA A 29 16.81 14.42 -9.20
CA ALA A 29 16.34 13.31 -10.04
C ALA A 29 16.62 11.93 -9.40
N PRO A 30 15.81 10.88 -9.69
CA PRO A 30 16.05 9.52 -9.19
C PRO A 30 17.41 9.04 -9.70
N GLN A 31 18.45 9.25 -8.90
CA GLN A 31 19.76 8.69 -9.16
C GLN A 31 19.72 7.24 -8.68
N PRO A 32 20.10 6.28 -9.53
CA PRO A 32 20.15 4.89 -9.14
C PRO A 32 21.07 4.72 -7.94
N TRP A 33 20.60 3.95 -6.95
CA TRP A 33 21.35 3.60 -5.74
C TRP A 33 22.66 2.91 -6.11
N CYS A 34 23.76 3.67 -6.13
CA CYS A 34 25.11 3.17 -6.35
C CYS A 34 25.93 3.42 -5.10
N GLY A 35 25.76 2.57 -4.10
CA GLY A 35 26.67 2.52 -2.95
C GLY A 35 28.03 1.99 -3.39
N ARG A 36 29.11 2.68 -3.02
CA ARG A 36 30.47 2.14 -3.18
C ARG A 36 30.64 1.03 -2.14
N ALA A 37 30.65 -0.23 -2.57
CA ALA A 37 31.04 -1.33 -1.70
C ALA A 37 32.54 -1.20 -1.41
N ASP A 38 32.89 -0.83 -0.19
CA ASP A 38 34.28 -0.86 0.27
C ASP A 38 34.79 -2.32 0.21
N ARG A 39 35.86 -2.57 -0.54
CA ARG A 39 36.56 -3.87 -0.57
C ARG A 39 37.56 -3.93 0.59
N PRO A 40 37.41 -4.84 1.58
CA PRO A 40 38.34 -5.98 1.63
C PRO A 40 37.88 -7.30 2.34
N ARG A 41 38.61 -8.39 2.00
CA ARG A 41 38.82 -9.71 2.65
C ARG A 41 37.73 -10.80 2.60
N ARG A 42 38.20 -12.06 2.42
CA ARG A 42 37.45 -13.32 2.56
C ARG A 42 36.55 -13.24 3.80
N SER A 43 35.25 -13.33 3.62
CA SER A 43 34.25 -13.07 4.66
C SER A 43 34.27 -14.19 5.71
N LEU A 44 34.88 -13.89 6.87
CA LEU A 44 34.69 -14.63 8.10
C LEU A 44 33.71 -13.82 8.95
N THR A 45 32.49 -14.31 9.11
CA THR A 45 31.48 -13.65 9.94
C THR A 45 31.50 -14.28 11.32
N ARG A 46 31.78 -13.49 12.36
CA ARG A 46 31.70 -13.95 13.74
C ARG A 46 30.32 -13.64 14.30
N LEU A 47 29.56 -14.67 14.63
CA LEU A 47 28.25 -14.57 15.28
C LEU A 47 28.41 -14.85 16.78
N THR A 48 27.64 -14.14 17.59
CA THR A 48 27.49 -14.45 19.02
C THR A 48 26.08 -14.98 19.21
N ASP A 49 25.95 -16.19 19.74
CA ASP A 49 24.64 -16.77 20.01
C ASP A 49 23.99 -16.18 21.28
N VAL A 50 22.75 -16.58 21.56
CA VAL A 50 21.97 -16.11 22.73
C VAL A 50 22.59 -16.50 24.07
N PHE A 51 23.57 -17.41 24.09
CA PHE A 51 24.31 -17.83 25.28
C PHE A 51 25.69 -17.14 25.37
N GLY A 52 25.99 -16.20 24.49
CA GLY A 52 27.26 -15.47 24.46
C GLY A 52 28.42 -16.24 23.83
N ARG A 53 28.16 -17.42 23.23
CA ARG A 53 29.22 -18.19 22.56
C ARG A 53 29.46 -17.62 21.16
N GLN A 54 30.74 -17.46 20.84
CA GLN A 54 31.17 -16.99 19.53
C GLN A 54 31.34 -18.15 18.56
N HIS A 55 30.77 -18.01 17.37
CA HIS A 55 30.88 -18.95 16.26
C HIS A 55 31.43 -18.20 15.05
N THR A 56 32.41 -18.79 14.37
CA THR A 56 32.91 -18.26 13.10
C THR A 56 32.21 -19.02 11.98
N ILE A 57 31.47 -18.30 11.14
CA ILE A 57 30.81 -18.85 9.97
C ILE A 57 31.58 -18.44 8.72
N GLU A 58 31.89 -19.43 7.90
CA GLU A 58 32.48 -19.25 6.58
C GLU A 58 31.39 -19.15 5.50
N ARG A 59 31.75 -18.64 4.33
CA ARG A 59 30.88 -18.64 3.15
C ARG A 59 30.33 -20.05 2.86
N ALA A 60 29.01 -20.16 2.70
CA ALA A 60 28.38 -21.37 2.20
C ALA A 60 28.88 -21.66 0.77
N GLY A 61 29.36 -22.88 0.50
CA GLY A 61 30.03 -23.25 -0.75
C GLY A 61 31.56 -23.15 -0.72
N GLY A 62 32.14 -22.53 0.31
CA GLY A 62 33.58 -22.57 0.59
C GLY A 62 34.42 -22.03 -0.57
N ALA A 63 35.24 -22.90 -1.18
CA ALA A 63 36.09 -22.59 -2.33
C ALA A 63 35.43 -22.91 -3.69
N ASP A 64 34.19 -23.42 -3.70
CA ASP A 64 33.45 -23.63 -4.94
C ASP A 64 33.15 -22.29 -5.59
N THR A 65 33.44 -22.22 -6.88
CA THR A 65 33.16 -21.05 -7.71
C THR A 65 31.90 -21.25 -8.52
N GLY A 66 31.20 -22.38 -8.45
CA GLY A 66 29.92 -22.58 -9.13
C GLY A 66 28.83 -21.62 -8.66
N TRP A 67 27.68 -21.63 -9.32
CA TRP A 67 26.53 -20.82 -8.93
C TRP A 67 26.07 -21.14 -7.50
N GLU A 68 25.76 -20.11 -6.72
CA GLU A 68 25.30 -20.22 -5.34
C GLU A 68 24.00 -19.44 -5.13
N LEU A 69 23.05 -20.06 -4.43
CA LEU A 69 21.83 -19.39 -3.99
C LEU A 69 22.17 -18.30 -2.97
N PHE A 70 21.78 -17.05 -3.25
CA PHE A 70 22.14 -15.82 -2.50
C PHE A 70 23.61 -15.39 -2.60
N GLY A 71 24.41 -16.03 -3.45
CA GLY A 71 25.75 -15.57 -3.80
C GLY A 71 25.70 -14.34 -4.71
N LEU A 72 26.73 -13.50 -4.64
CA LEU A 72 26.94 -12.46 -5.65
C LEU A 72 27.46 -13.12 -6.93
N THR A 73 27.12 -12.56 -8.08
CA THR A 73 27.60 -13.04 -9.39
C THR A 73 28.45 -11.97 -10.04
N ASP A 74 29.60 -12.36 -10.58
CA ASP A 74 30.38 -11.45 -11.42
C ASP A 74 29.65 -11.25 -12.76
N PRO A 75 29.29 -10.02 -13.14
CA PRO A 75 28.60 -9.77 -14.41
C PRO A 75 29.40 -10.20 -15.65
N THR A 76 30.73 -10.33 -15.54
CA THR A 76 31.63 -10.82 -16.59
C THR A 76 31.86 -12.33 -16.57
N ALA A 77 31.47 -13.02 -15.49
CA ALA A 77 31.60 -14.46 -15.32
C ALA A 77 30.36 -15.01 -14.60
N ARG A 78 29.23 -15.05 -15.33
CA ARG A 78 27.88 -15.35 -14.80
C ARG A 78 27.74 -16.74 -14.17
N ASP A 79 28.57 -17.68 -14.57
CA ASP A 79 28.58 -19.04 -14.02
C ASP A 79 29.46 -19.16 -12.78
N THR A 80 30.08 -18.05 -12.34
CA THR A 80 30.91 -18.01 -11.16
C THR A 80 30.31 -17.19 -10.03
N ALA A 81 30.23 -17.79 -8.85
CA ALA A 81 29.88 -17.07 -7.63
C ALA A 81 31.09 -16.25 -7.15
N ASP A 82 30.81 -14.99 -6.82
CA ASP A 82 31.78 -14.03 -6.36
C ASP A 82 31.98 -14.19 -4.83
N PRO A 83 33.22 -14.33 -4.33
CA PRO A 83 33.50 -14.52 -2.90
C PRO A 83 33.19 -13.31 -2.01
N TRP A 84 32.70 -12.19 -2.55
CA TRP A 84 32.38 -11.01 -1.75
C TRP A 84 31.06 -11.14 -0.98
N PHE A 85 31.02 -10.49 0.18
CA PHE A 85 29.80 -10.31 0.96
C PHE A 85 29.23 -8.91 0.72
N PHE A 86 27.98 -8.82 0.27
CA PHE A 86 27.30 -7.54 0.13
C PHE A 86 26.74 -7.10 1.47
N LEU A 87 27.37 -6.09 2.07
CA LEU A 87 26.81 -5.39 3.22
C LEU A 87 26.04 -4.17 2.71
N ALA A 88 24.72 -4.31 2.58
CA ALA A 88 23.85 -3.19 2.24
C ALA A 88 24.00 -2.08 3.30
N PRO A 89 24.16 -0.81 2.90
CA PRO A 89 24.10 0.28 3.86
C PRO A 89 22.71 0.28 4.52
N ALA A 90 22.66 0.14 5.83
CA ALA A 90 21.43 0.22 6.60
C ALA A 90 21.20 1.67 7.06
N LEU A 91 19.95 2.12 7.04
CA LEU A 91 19.56 3.38 7.67
C LEU A 91 19.53 3.17 9.19
N PRO A 92 20.42 3.81 9.96
CA PRO A 92 20.51 3.57 11.39
C PRO A 92 19.29 4.09 12.15
N HIS A 93 18.63 5.12 11.62
CA HIS A 93 17.43 5.72 12.22
C HIS A 93 16.54 6.34 11.15
N VAL A 94 15.24 6.06 11.23
CA VAL A 94 14.21 6.65 10.38
C VAL A 94 13.19 7.33 11.27
N VAL A 95 12.90 8.60 10.99
CA VAL A 95 11.77 9.33 11.59
C VAL A 95 10.56 9.12 10.70
N GLU A 96 9.46 8.66 11.28
CA GLU A 96 8.19 8.41 10.60
C GLU A 96 7.13 9.40 11.14
N ARG A 97 6.36 10.02 10.24
CA ARG A 97 5.20 10.84 10.61
C ARG A 97 3.99 9.94 10.95
N PRO A 98 2.91 10.49 11.54
CA PRO A 98 1.61 9.83 11.45
C PRO A 98 1.20 9.58 9.98
N PRO A 99 0.40 8.54 9.69
CA PRO A 99 -0.07 8.27 8.33
C PRO A 99 -0.72 9.50 7.69
N ILE A 100 -0.26 9.86 6.50
CA ILE A 100 -0.85 10.94 5.68
C ILE A 100 -2.00 10.44 4.83
N GLU A 101 -2.13 9.12 4.69
CA GLU A 101 -3.27 8.44 4.09
C GLU A 101 -3.44 7.09 4.80
N ALA A 102 -4.69 6.70 5.05
CA ALA A 102 -5.03 5.44 5.66
C ALA A 102 -6.27 4.87 4.98
N VAL A 103 -6.18 3.63 4.50
CA VAL A 103 -7.27 2.91 3.85
C VAL A 103 -7.46 1.55 4.49
N LEU A 104 -8.68 1.27 4.90
CA LEU A 104 -9.09 -0.04 5.41
C LEU A 104 -9.72 -0.85 4.28
N LEU A 105 -9.20 -2.04 4.02
CA LEU A 105 -9.85 -3.06 3.21
C LEU A 105 -10.59 -4.01 4.15
N LEU A 106 -11.88 -4.23 3.90
CA LEU A 106 -12.70 -5.11 4.74
C LEU A 106 -13.64 -5.96 3.88
N ARG A 107 -14.03 -7.12 4.41
CA ARG A 107 -15.13 -7.92 3.88
C ARG A 107 -16.40 -7.60 4.66
N ASP A 108 -17.49 -7.41 3.93
CA ASP A 108 -18.83 -7.24 4.45
C ASP A 108 -19.63 -8.49 4.06
N GLU A 109 -19.71 -9.43 5.01
CA GLU A 109 -20.37 -10.73 4.83
C GLU A 109 -21.90 -10.57 4.64
N MET A 110 -22.52 -9.54 5.22
CA MET A 110 -23.95 -9.27 5.04
C MET A 110 -24.25 -8.76 3.63
N ALA A 111 -23.35 -7.93 3.08
CA ALA A 111 -23.50 -7.39 1.72
C ALA A 111 -22.93 -8.31 0.62
N ASN A 112 -22.19 -9.37 0.96
CA ASN A 112 -21.38 -10.17 0.04
C ASN A 112 -20.44 -9.32 -0.83
N LEU A 113 -19.89 -8.25 -0.25
CA LEU A 113 -18.98 -7.32 -0.91
C LEU A 113 -17.70 -7.14 -0.08
N ALA A 114 -16.64 -6.70 -0.73
CA ALA A 114 -15.51 -6.09 -0.05
C ALA A 114 -15.58 -4.57 -0.21
N TRP A 115 -14.93 -3.85 0.68
CA TRP A 115 -14.88 -2.39 0.67
C TRP A 115 -13.44 -1.91 0.82
N ALA A 116 -13.11 -0.85 0.09
CA ALA A 116 -11.99 0.03 0.39
C ALA A 116 -12.54 1.29 1.05
N VAL A 117 -12.14 1.52 2.30
CA VAL A 117 -12.62 2.63 3.13
C VAL A 117 -11.49 3.59 3.37
N GLU A 118 -11.55 4.77 2.77
CA GLU A 118 -10.60 5.84 3.04
C GLU A 118 -10.91 6.41 4.44
N GLN A 119 -10.03 6.17 5.41
CA GLN A 119 -10.15 6.78 6.73
C GLN A 119 -9.52 8.18 6.72
N ASN A 120 -8.31 8.26 6.19
CA ASN A 120 -7.57 9.52 6.07
C ASN A 120 -7.09 9.70 4.64
N VAL A 121 -7.24 10.90 4.12
CA VAL A 121 -6.67 11.32 2.84
C VAL A 121 -5.84 12.58 3.02
N GLN A 122 -4.80 12.72 2.22
CA GLN A 122 -4.06 13.97 2.15
C GLN A 122 -4.63 14.82 1.03
N ASP A 123 -5.03 16.04 1.35
CA ASP A 123 -5.42 17.04 0.35
C ASP A 123 -4.21 17.42 -0.50
N ASP A 124 -4.35 17.33 -1.82
CA ASP A 124 -3.24 17.54 -2.74
C ASP A 124 -2.79 19.02 -2.80
N ASP A 125 -3.68 19.98 -2.52
CA ASP A 125 -3.40 21.41 -2.61
C ASP A 125 -2.77 21.97 -1.32
N THR A 126 -3.33 21.61 -0.17
CA THR A 126 -2.93 22.12 1.15
C THR A 126 -1.95 21.20 1.87
N GLY A 127 -1.90 19.92 1.50
CA GLY A 127 -1.12 18.89 2.20
C GLY A 127 -1.70 18.48 3.55
N GLU A 128 -2.87 18.99 3.93
CA GLU A 128 -3.59 18.65 5.16
C GLU A 128 -4.08 17.20 5.12
N VAL A 129 -4.07 16.53 6.28
CA VAL A 129 -4.65 15.19 6.42
C VAL A 129 -6.08 15.36 6.89
N ILE A 130 -7.03 14.89 6.10
CA ILE A 130 -8.45 14.93 6.44
C ILE A 130 -8.95 13.56 6.85
N ASP A 131 -9.58 13.51 8.03
CA ASP A 131 -10.43 12.40 8.44
C ASP A 131 -11.74 12.43 7.63
N ARG A 132 -11.95 11.34 6.88
CA ARG A 132 -13.08 11.20 5.97
C ARG A 132 -14.40 10.98 6.68
N TYR A 133 -14.40 10.41 7.87
CA TYR A 133 -15.60 10.22 8.68
C TYR A 133 -16.06 11.56 9.27
N ASP A 134 -15.13 12.34 9.82
CA ASP A 134 -15.43 13.66 10.37
C ASP A 134 -15.95 14.61 9.27
N ARG A 135 -15.31 14.61 8.09
CA ARG A 135 -15.82 15.37 6.93
C ARG A 135 -17.23 14.93 6.54
N TRP A 136 -17.44 13.62 6.39
CA TRP A 136 -18.74 13.08 5.99
C TRP A 136 -19.85 13.39 7.00
N THR A 137 -19.55 13.41 8.30
CA THR A 137 -20.54 13.73 9.34
C THR A 137 -20.81 15.23 9.47
N ALA A 138 -19.81 16.09 9.22
CA ALA A 138 -19.95 17.54 9.31
C ALA A 138 -20.99 18.11 8.33
N ASP A 139 -21.12 17.51 7.14
CA ASP A 139 -22.03 17.96 6.08
C ASP A 139 -23.48 17.45 6.26
N ARG A 140 -23.74 16.62 7.27
CA ARG A 140 -25.06 15.96 7.42
C ARG A 140 -25.98 16.72 8.38
N PRO A 141 -27.27 16.86 8.01
CA PRO A 141 -28.26 17.40 8.94
C PRO A 141 -28.44 16.46 10.14
N ALA A 142 -28.74 17.04 11.30
CA ALA A 142 -29.02 16.27 12.51
C ALA A 142 -30.12 15.23 12.23
N PRO A 143 -30.01 14.00 12.77
CA PRO A 143 -31.02 12.96 12.59
C PRO A 143 -32.39 13.47 13.04
N VAL A 144 -33.38 13.40 12.15
CA VAL A 144 -34.76 13.71 12.51
C VAL A 144 -35.32 12.51 13.27
N LEU A 145 -35.68 12.72 14.54
CA LEU A 145 -36.31 11.66 15.34
C LEU A 145 -37.66 11.28 14.70
N PRO A 146 -37.95 9.98 14.51
CA PRO A 146 -39.24 9.56 13.99
C PRO A 146 -40.36 9.99 14.93
N GLN A 147 -41.37 10.67 14.38
CA GLN A 147 -42.53 11.07 15.17
C GLN A 147 -43.42 9.86 15.49
N PRO A 148 -44.03 9.77 16.68
CA PRO A 148 -44.99 8.73 17.02
C PRO A 148 -46.14 8.69 15.98
N GLY A 149 -46.38 7.53 15.37
CA GLY A 149 -47.39 7.36 14.33
C GLY A 149 -46.95 7.70 12.90
N ALA A 150 -45.64 7.95 12.67
CA ALA A 150 -45.11 8.10 11.32
C ALA A 150 -45.33 6.83 10.48
N VAL A 151 -45.83 7.00 9.26
CA VAL A 151 -45.98 5.90 8.30
C VAL A 151 -44.59 5.45 7.85
N PRO A 152 -44.26 4.14 7.94
CA PRO A 152 -42.98 3.64 7.47
C PRO A 152 -42.77 3.93 5.99
N ARG A 153 -41.58 4.42 5.63
CA ARG A 153 -41.19 4.70 4.25
C ARG A 153 -40.39 3.52 3.71
N TYR A 154 -40.79 3.02 2.55
CA TYR A 154 -39.98 2.05 1.83
C TYR A 154 -38.73 2.72 1.27
N ARG A 155 -37.58 2.09 1.53
CA ARG A 155 -36.25 2.48 1.06
C ARG A 155 -35.70 1.34 0.22
N VAL A 156 -35.28 1.68 -1.01
CA VAL A 156 -34.67 0.72 -1.93
C VAL A 156 -33.29 0.34 -1.43
N ASP A 157 -32.51 1.29 -0.96
CA ASP A 157 -31.18 1.09 -0.40
C ASP A 157 -30.91 2.01 0.80
N SER A 158 -29.96 1.60 1.64
CA SER A 158 -29.44 2.45 2.70
C SER A 158 -28.28 3.29 2.19
N GLU A 159 -28.00 4.39 2.88
CA GLU A 159 -26.88 5.25 2.54
C GLU A 159 -25.58 4.73 3.17
N VAL A 160 -24.64 4.32 2.33
CA VAL A 160 -23.25 4.04 2.73
C VAL A 160 -22.44 5.35 2.67
N PRO A 161 -21.48 5.62 3.58
CA PRO A 161 -20.67 6.84 3.50
C PRO A 161 -19.87 7.00 2.19
N ASP A 162 -19.59 8.24 1.81
CA ASP A 162 -18.98 8.58 0.51
C ASP A 162 -17.52 8.10 0.32
N HIS A 163 -16.83 7.86 1.42
CA HIS A 163 -15.45 7.38 1.50
C HIS A 163 -15.34 5.84 1.52
N TRP A 164 -16.47 5.15 1.31
CA TRP A 164 -16.52 3.70 1.15
C TRP A 164 -16.72 3.36 -0.32
N TYR A 165 -15.74 2.68 -0.89
CA TYR A 165 -15.69 2.30 -2.29
C TYR A 165 -15.80 0.78 -2.42
N PRO A 166 -16.79 0.27 -3.19
CA PRO A 166 -16.99 -1.16 -3.29
C PRO A 166 -15.89 -1.83 -4.12
N LEU A 167 -15.42 -2.96 -3.60
CA LEU A 167 -14.54 -3.91 -4.25
C LEU A 167 -15.40 -5.07 -4.73
N ALA A 168 -15.91 -4.95 -5.96
CA ALA A 168 -16.85 -5.90 -6.53
C ALA A 168 -16.13 -7.15 -7.05
N PRO A 169 -16.58 -8.38 -6.74
CA PRO A 169 -15.99 -9.59 -7.27
C PRO A 169 -16.31 -9.74 -8.76
N VAL A 170 -15.28 -9.88 -9.58
CA VAL A 170 -15.39 -10.14 -11.02
C VAL A 170 -14.62 -11.41 -11.34
N ARG A 171 -15.23 -12.30 -12.11
CA ARG A 171 -14.56 -13.49 -12.64
C ARG A 171 -13.63 -13.08 -13.77
N VAL A 172 -12.37 -13.49 -13.68
CA VAL A 172 -11.35 -13.16 -14.68
C VAL A 172 -10.93 -14.44 -15.41
N GLY A 173 -11.04 -14.43 -16.74
CA GLY A 173 -10.69 -15.56 -17.61
C GLY A 173 -11.74 -16.68 -17.66
N GLU A 174 -11.41 -17.79 -18.32
CA GLU A 174 -12.28 -18.98 -18.43
C GLU A 174 -12.26 -19.86 -17.16
N GLY A 175 -11.38 -19.56 -16.19
CA GLY A 175 -11.28 -20.27 -14.91
C GLY A 175 -12.14 -19.68 -13.78
N ALA A 176 -12.04 -20.29 -12.59
CA ALA A 176 -12.74 -19.85 -11.38
C ALA A 176 -12.02 -18.73 -10.60
N SER A 177 -11.01 -18.07 -11.18
CA SER A 177 -10.29 -16.99 -10.51
C SER A 177 -11.15 -15.74 -10.39
N VAL A 178 -11.39 -15.30 -9.16
CA VAL A 178 -12.09 -14.06 -8.84
C VAL A 178 -11.06 -12.99 -8.53
N ARG A 179 -11.28 -11.78 -9.04
CA ARG A 179 -10.57 -10.57 -8.61
C ARG A 179 -11.57 -9.54 -8.13
N LEU A 180 -11.14 -8.70 -7.22
CA LEU A 180 -11.94 -7.60 -6.74
C LEU A 180 -11.63 -6.36 -7.58
N GLN A 181 -12.65 -5.79 -8.21
CA GLN A 181 -12.54 -4.54 -8.96
C GLN A 181 -13.06 -3.40 -8.10
N LEU A 182 -12.23 -2.36 -7.91
CA LEU A 182 -12.68 -1.12 -7.31
C LEU A 182 -13.68 -0.45 -8.27
N THR A 183 -14.94 -0.41 -7.85
CA THR A 183 -16.05 0.08 -8.67
C THR A 183 -16.49 1.44 -8.18
N PRO A 184 -16.56 2.47 -9.03
CA PRO A 184 -17.13 3.76 -8.64
C PRO A 184 -18.61 3.57 -8.27
N LEU A 185 -18.98 3.93 -7.04
CA LEU A 185 -20.38 3.90 -6.65
C LEU A 185 -21.04 5.20 -7.08
N ALA A 186 -21.97 5.08 -8.05
CA ALA A 186 -22.76 6.20 -8.51
C ALA A 186 -23.84 6.50 -7.46
N ARG A 187 -23.68 7.59 -6.71
CA ARG A 187 -24.61 8.02 -5.64
C ARG A 187 -25.53 9.12 -6.15
N HIS A 188 -26.70 9.26 -5.52
CA HIS A 188 -27.57 10.39 -5.77
C HIS A 188 -26.85 11.68 -5.37
N SER A 189 -26.56 12.53 -6.36
CA SER A 189 -26.07 13.88 -6.12
C SER A 189 -27.20 14.72 -5.51
N ALA A 190 -26.88 15.53 -4.52
CA ALA A 190 -27.80 16.53 -3.98
C ALA A 190 -28.02 17.73 -4.93
N ASP A 191 -27.24 17.82 -6.02
CA ASP A 191 -27.37 18.88 -7.03
C ASP A 191 -28.53 18.60 -8.00
N PRO A 192 -29.61 19.40 -7.98
CA PRO A 192 -30.77 19.23 -8.86
C PRO A 192 -30.53 19.64 -10.32
N THR A 193 -29.35 20.15 -10.67
CA THR A 193 -29.08 20.80 -11.96
C THR A 193 -28.28 19.95 -12.96
N GLY A 194 -27.70 18.83 -12.53
CA GLY A 194 -27.01 17.87 -13.39
C GLY A 194 -27.77 16.55 -13.49
N ASP A 195 -27.29 15.62 -14.33
CA ASP A 195 -27.81 14.24 -14.45
C ASP A 195 -27.51 13.40 -13.18
N GLY A 196 -27.83 13.93 -11.98
CA GLY A 196 -28.10 13.26 -10.69
C GLY A 196 -27.12 12.24 -10.12
N ARG A 197 -26.04 11.86 -10.82
CA ARG A 197 -25.24 10.68 -10.53
C ARG A 197 -23.82 10.85 -11.06
N ALA A 198 -22.97 11.52 -10.28
CA ALA A 198 -21.53 11.49 -10.53
C ALA A 198 -20.92 10.26 -9.85
N PRO A 199 -20.06 9.49 -10.53
CA PRO A 199 -19.29 8.43 -9.88
C PRO A 199 -18.33 9.08 -8.87
N LEU A 200 -18.44 8.71 -7.60
CA LEU A 200 -17.44 9.10 -6.61
C LEU A 200 -16.22 8.19 -6.75
N LEU A 201 -15.06 8.82 -6.89
CA LEU A 201 -13.77 8.15 -6.97
C LEU A 201 -12.99 8.39 -5.67
N PRO A 202 -12.11 7.44 -5.28
CA PRO A 202 -11.13 7.63 -4.21
C PRO A 202 -10.34 8.93 -4.37
N GLU A 203 -10.22 9.69 -3.28
CA GLU A 203 -9.44 10.93 -3.24
C GLU A 203 -7.96 10.65 -2.98
N GLY A 204 -7.66 9.57 -2.25
CA GLY A 204 -6.32 9.16 -1.87
C GLY A 204 -5.43 8.71 -3.03
N ARG A 205 -4.15 8.48 -2.72
CA ARG A 205 -3.12 8.03 -3.69
C ARG A 205 -2.94 6.52 -3.72
N ILE A 206 -3.38 5.77 -2.70
CA ILE A 206 -3.33 4.30 -2.67
C ILE A 206 -4.20 3.73 -3.78
N PHE A 207 -5.42 4.25 -3.95
CA PHE A 207 -6.35 3.86 -5.01
C PHE A 207 -6.49 4.91 -6.13
N GLY A 208 -5.74 6.01 -6.06
CA GLY A 208 -5.84 7.14 -6.98
C GLY A 208 -5.62 6.81 -8.46
N ARG A 209 -4.96 5.69 -8.79
CA ARG A 209 -4.79 5.20 -10.17
C ARG A 209 -6.11 5.01 -10.91
N ILE A 210 -7.23 4.81 -10.20
CA ILE A 210 -8.55 4.75 -10.83
C ILE A 210 -8.93 6.05 -11.57
N ARG A 211 -8.36 7.19 -11.16
CA ARG A 211 -8.58 8.50 -11.79
C ARG A 211 -7.74 8.70 -13.06
N THR A 212 -6.64 7.96 -13.25
CA THR A 212 -5.66 8.21 -14.31
C THR A 212 -5.46 7.03 -15.27
N ASP A 213 -5.44 5.81 -14.75
CA ASP A 213 -4.95 4.61 -15.45
C ASP A 213 -6.07 3.60 -15.77
N GLY A 214 -7.29 3.86 -15.28
CA GLY A 214 -8.43 2.95 -15.44
C GLY A 214 -8.66 2.03 -14.24
N PRO A 215 -9.38 0.91 -14.41
CA PRO A 215 -9.90 0.12 -13.29
C PRO A 215 -8.79 -0.45 -12.39
N VAL A 216 -8.96 -0.29 -11.08
CA VAL A 216 -8.03 -0.85 -10.08
C VAL A 216 -8.52 -2.22 -9.65
N TRP A 217 -7.59 -3.17 -9.62
CA TRP A 217 -7.83 -4.57 -9.29
C TRP A 217 -7.07 -4.95 -8.02
N VAL A 218 -7.73 -5.71 -7.16
CA VAL A 218 -7.17 -6.29 -5.95
C VAL A 218 -7.41 -7.80 -6.02
N TYR A 219 -6.39 -8.59 -5.68
CA TYR A 219 -6.55 -10.03 -5.57
C TYR A 219 -7.46 -10.38 -4.39
N GLU A 220 -8.25 -11.44 -4.49
CA GLU A 220 -9.24 -11.79 -3.48
C GLU A 220 -8.59 -12.10 -2.11
N GLU A 221 -7.41 -12.75 -2.16
CA GLU A 221 -6.56 -13.09 -1.02
C GLU A 221 -5.91 -11.87 -0.35
N GLU A 222 -5.87 -10.71 -1.02
CA GLU A 222 -5.32 -9.48 -0.45
C GLU A 222 -6.28 -8.81 0.54
N VAL A 223 -7.55 -9.21 0.55
CA VAL A 223 -8.57 -8.79 1.51
C VAL A 223 -8.98 -9.98 2.38
N PRO A 224 -8.19 -10.30 3.43
CA PRO A 224 -8.54 -11.38 4.35
C PRO A 224 -9.78 -11.01 5.19
N ARG A 225 -10.38 -12.00 5.87
CA ARG A 225 -11.54 -11.77 6.77
C ARG A 225 -11.24 -10.79 7.91
N SER A 226 -10.00 -10.78 8.40
CA SER A 226 -9.54 -9.79 9.40
C SER A 226 -9.47 -8.36 8.85
N GLY A 227 -9.69 -8.16 7.56
CA GLY A 227 -9.37 -6.94 6.83
C GLY A 227 -7.87 -6.73 6.66
N ALA A 228 -7.53 -5.70 5.90
CA ALA A 228 -6.16 -5.22 5.73
C ALA A 228 -6.12 -3.70 5.88
N PHE A 229 -5.10 -3.21 6.58
CA PHE A 229 -4.91 -1.79 6.81
C PHE A 229 -3.71 -1.29 6.00
N LEU A 230 -3.97 -0.38 5.08
CA LEU A 230 -3.00 0.23 4.20
C LEU A 230 -2.70 1.65 4.66
N THR A 231 -1.43 1.99 4.86
CA THR A 231 -1.02 3.35 5.21
C THR A 231 -0.02 3.89 4.20
N ARG A 232 -0.09 5.19 3.98
CA ARG A 232 0.96 5.98 3.32
C ARG A 232 1.56 6.91 4.36
N THR A 233 2.88 6.89 4.51
CA THR A 233 3.57 7.68 5.54
C THR A 233 4.79 8.39 4.98
N LEU A 234 5.05 9.62 5.43
CA LEU A 234 6.29 10.33 5.12
C LEU A 234 7.39 9.91 6.09
N HIS A 235 8.52 9.49 5.54
CA HIS A 235 9.72 9.13 6.28
C HIS A 235 10.83 10.14 6.01
N ARG A 236 11.72 10.26 7.00
CA ARG A 236 12.94 11.05 6.91
C ARG A 236 14.09 10.30 7.55
N ALA A 237 15.22 10.22 6.87
CA ALA A 237 16.45 9.69 7.43
C ALA A 237 17.65 10.54 7.04
N ARG A 238 18.70 10.46 7.86
CA ARG A 238 20.00 11.02 7.55
C ARG A 238 20.90 9.88 7.07
N TRP A 239 21.56 10.08 5.94
CA TRP A 239 22.49 9.12 5.36
C TRP A 239 23.85 9.17 6.07
N HIS A 240 24.71 8.20 5.79
CA HIS A 240 26.03 8.09 6.42
C HIS A 240 26.98 9.23 6.04
N ASP A 241 26.75 9.91 4.91
CA ASP A 241 27.47 11.12 4.49
C ASP A 241 26.87 12.41 5.09
N GLY A 242 25.82 12.29 5.92
CA GLY A 242 25.13 13.41 6.55
C GLY A 242 24.00 14.04 5.73
N THR A 243 23.78 13.61 4.49
CA THR A 243 22.66 14.09 3.65
C THR A 243 21.32 13.64 4.21
N ILE A 244 20.25 14.42 3.93
CA ILE A 244 18.90 14.13 4.41
C ILE A 244 18.08 13.63 3.23
N HIS A 245 17.43 12.48 3.42
CA HIS A 245 16.48 11.93 2.46
C HIS A 245 15.10 11.87 3.08
N THR A 246 14.10 12.24 2.27
CA THR A 246 12.68 12.07 2.59
C THR A 246 12.02 11.25 1.50
N TRP A 247 11.17 10.31 1.90
CA TRP A 247 10.42 9.49 0.97
C TRP A 247 9.06 9.16 1.55
N THR A 248 8.13 8.78 0.68
CA THR A 248 6.83 8.27 1.10
C THR A 248 6.85 6.75 1.06
N GLY A 249 6.58 6.11 2.20
CA GLY A 249 6.43 4.67 2.32
C GLY A 249 4.96 4.27 2.24
N ARG A 250 4.71 3.05 1.75
CA ARG A 250 3.41 2.38 1.84
C ARG A 250 3.58 1.12 2.68
N ARG A 251 2.66 0.88 3.60
CA ARG A 251 2.68 -0.31 4.46
C ARG A 251 1.31 -0.98 4.44
N LYS A 252 1.31 -2.30 4.37
CA LYS A 252 0.15 -3.15 4.61
C LYS A 252 0.32 -3.87 5.95
N THR A 253 -0.73 -3.84 6.75
CA THR A 253 -0.83 -4.59 8.01
C THR A 253 -2.18 -5.32 8.04
N ASN A 254 -2.32 -6.28 8.96
CA ASN A 254 -3.60 -6.95 9.15
C ASN A 254 -4.57 -5.98 9.81
N GLY A 255 -5.85 -6.02 9.40
CA GLY A 255 -6.92 -5.32 10.08
C GLY A 255 -7.28 -5.98 11.41
N THR A 256 -8.26 -5.39 12.10
CA THR A 256 -8.73 -5.84 13.42
C THR A 256 -9.99 -6.70 13.37
N GLY A 257 -10.53 -7.01 12.18
CA GLY A 257 -11.76 -7.79 12.04
C GLY A 257 -12.60 -7.39 10.83
N GLU A 258 -13.81 -7.95 10.79
CA GLU A 258 -14.84 -7.65 9.80
C GLU A 258 -15.45 -6.26 10.04
N GLY A 259 -15.98 -5.65 8.98
CA GLY A 259 -16.68 -4.37 9.04
C GLY A 259 -18.04 -4.47 8.37
N ALA A 260 -19.02 -3.71 8.88
CA ALA A 260 -20.35 -3.64 8.30
C ALA A 260 -20.54 -2.25 7.68
N SER A 261 -20.82 -2.20 6.37
CA SER A 261 -21.14 -0.95 5.67
C SER A 261 -22.49 -0.37 6.06
N GLY A 262 -23.36 -1.18 6.67
CA GLY A 262 -24.76 -0.84 6.90
C GLY A 262 -25.58 -0.86 5.60
N LEU A 263 -25.02 -1.37 4.49
CA LEU A 263 -25.74 -1.53 3.23
C LEU A 263 -26.90 -2.50 3.41
N ARG A 264 -28.11 -2.01 3.17
CA ARG A 264 -29.37 -2.76 3.22
C ARG A 264 -30.13 -2.45 1.96
N PHE A 265 -30.91 -3.42 1.51
CA PHE A 265 -31.84 -3.25 0.39
C PHE A 265 -33.25 -3.53 0.87
N ASP A 266 -34.23 -2.89 0.23
CA ASP A 266 -35.67 -3.19 0.38
C ASP A 266 -36.16 -3.21 1.83
N PHE A 267 -35.97 -2.11 2.56
CA PHE A 267 -36.36 -2.00 3.97
C PHE A 267 -37.36 -0.87 4.24
N LEU A 268 -37.99 -0.91 5.41
CA LEU A 268 -38.90 0.13 5.88
C LEU A 268 -38.21 1.03 6.90
N GLU A 269 -38.44 2.33 6.84
CA GLU A 269 -37.90 3.32 7.77
C GLU A 269 -39.03 4.12 8.44
N PRO A 270 -39.18 4.08 9.79
CA PRO A 270 -38.38 3.29 10.72
C PRO A 270 -38.65 1.79 10.57
N ASP A 271 -37.68 0.95 10.96
CA ASP A 271 -37.87 -0.51 10.96
C ASP A 271 -39.07 -0.86 11.85
N PRO A 272 -40.01 -1.70 11.38
CA PRO A 272 -41.09 -2.18 12.22
C PRO A 272 -40.52 -3.00 13.40
N PRO A 273 -41.21 -2.98 14.57
CA PRO A 273 -40.78 -3.73 15.75
C PRO A 273 -40.79 -5.26 15.54
#